data_AF-A0A5K1DJG3-F1
#
_entry.id   AF-A0A5K1DJG3-F1
#
_cell.length_a   1.000
_cell.length_b   1.000
_cell.length_c   1.000
_cell.angle_alpha   90.00
_cell.angle_beta   90.00
_cell.angle_gamma   90.00
#
_symmetry.space_group_name_H-M   'P 1'
#
loop_
_entity.id
_entity.type
_entity.pdbx_description
1 polymer ?
#
loop_
_entity_poly.entity_id
_entity_poly.type
_entity_poly.pdbx_seq_one_letter_code
_entity_poly.pdbx_strand_id
1 'polypeptide(L)'
;MAGLGGRERERGMHQSGGRWEFVGISRERKMRQILGSLIWVVFLMVGNPVHGRFVVEKNSLRVTSPDYLKDVYECAIGNFGVPQYGGTMVGIVAYPHANQKACKTFDDAGISFKTKPGGLPTFVLIDRG
;
A
#
# COMPACT_ATOMS: atom_id res chain seq x y z
N MET A 1 -3.41 42.40 -32.84
CA MET A 1 -4.14 41.24 -33.36
C MET A 1 -4.64 40.42 -32.17
N ALA A 2 -5.96 40.22 -32.11
CA ALA A 2 -6.77 39.26 -31.33
C ALA A 2 -6.32 38.89 -29.89
N GLY A 3 -7.09 39.05 -28.82
CA GLY A 3 -8.55 38.90 -28.69
C GLY A 3 -8.89 37.59 -27.97
N LEU A 4 -9.95 37.62 -27.15
CA LEU A 4 -10.63 36.51 -26.44
C LEU A 4 -10.07 36.20 -25.03
N GLY A 5 -10.84 36.19 -23.96
CA GLY A 5 -12.28 36.42 -23.80
C GLY A 5 -12.58 36.53 -22.30
N GLY A 6 -13.16 37.66 -21.91
CA GLY A 6 -13.80 37.79 -20.61
C GLY A 6 -15.05 36.91 -20.58
N ARG A 7 -15.11 36.02 -19.60
CA ARG A 7 -16.28 35.23 -19.22
C ARG A 7 -16.09 34.76 -17.78
N GLU A 8 -17.08 34.76 -16.90
CA GLU A 8 -18.49 35.04 -17.08
C GLU A 8 -19.07 35.41 -15.71
N ARG A 9 -20.05 36.30 -15.80
CA ARG A 9 -20.86 36.89 -14.75
C ARG A 9 -21.64 35.78 -14.05
N GLU A 10 -21.43 35.57 -12.76
CA GLU A 10 -22.49 35.06 -11.89
C GLU A 10 -22.85 36.14 -10.86
N ARG A 11 -23.49 37.19 -11.37
CA ARG A 11 -24.19 38.19 -10.57
C ARG A 11 -25.66 37.81 -10.56
N GLY A 12 -26.06 36.99 -9.59
CA GLY A 12 -27.47 36.82 -9.26
C GLY A 12 -27.96 38.07 -8.53
N MET A 13 -28.87 38.82 -9.15
CA MET A 13 -29.61 39.91 -8.49
C MET A 13 -30.95 39.34 -8.02
N HIS A 14 -31.19 39.38 -6.71
CA HIS A 14 -32.48 39.06 -6.12
C HIS A 14 -33.20 40.37 -5.77
N GLN A 15 -34.38 40.60 -6.34
CA GLN A 15 -35.21 41.77 -6.04
C GLN A 15 -36.18 41.45 -4.90
N SER A 16 -36.10 42.20 -3.81
CA SER A 16 -37.16 42.32 -2.82
C SER A 16 -37.29 43.79 -2.43
N GLY A 17 -38.49 44.36 -2.57
CA GLY A 17 -38.81 45.68 -2.03
C GLY A 17 -38.04 46.88 -2.62
N GLY A 18 -37.75 46.90 -3.92
CA GLY A 18 -37.31 48.11 -4.64
C GLY A 18 -35.91 48.65 -4.31
N ARG A 19 -35.11 47.95 -3.49
CA ARG A 19 -33.72 48.29 -3.19
C ARG A 19 -32.79 47.22 -3.74
N TRP A 20 -31.81 47.61 -4.54
CA TRP A 20 -30.78 46.70 -5.06
C TRP A 20 -29.75 46.44 -3.98
N GLU A 21 -29.72 45.22 -3.42
CA GLU A 21 -28.66 44.78 -2.52
C GLU A 21 -27.68 43.86 -3.25
N PHE A 22 -26.39 44.19 -3.17
CA PHE A 22 -25.33 43.32 -3.68
C PHE A 22 -25.17 42.11 -2.76
N VAL A 23 -25.65 40.94 -3.18
CA VAL A 23 -25.27 39.67 -2.54
C VAL A 23 -23.92 39.23 -3.08
N GLY A 24 -22.87 39.97 -2.69
CA GLY A 24 -21.49 39.54 -2.88
C GLY A 24 -21.16 38.50 -1.82
N ILE A 25 -21.18 37.21 -2.16
CA ILE A 25 -20.55 36.19 -1.30
C ILE A 25 -19.05 36.51 -1.31
N SER A 26 -18.60 37.20 -0.26
CA SER A 26 -17.21 37.61 -0.08
C SER A 26 -16.28 36.43 -0.38
N ARG A 27 -15.30 36.66 -1.25
CA ARG A 27 -14.27 35.68 -1.66
C ARG A 27 -13.55 35.08 -0.43
N GLU A 28 -13.52 35.83 0.66
CA GLU A 28 -13.00 35.42 1.97
C GLU A 28 -13.88 34.37 2.67
N ARG A 29 -15.21 34.44 2.52
CA ARG A 29 -16.13 33.40 3.02
C ARG A 29 -15.93 32.07 2.30
N LYS A 30 -15.74 32.11 0.98
CA LYS A 30 -15.48 30.92 0.16
C LYS A 30 -14.10 30.31 0.46
N MET A 31 -13.08 31.16 0.63
CA MET A 31 -11.73 30.73 1.06
C MET A 31 -11.72 30.17 2.48
N ARG A 32 -12.47 30.75 3.43
CA ARG A 32 -12.61 30.22 4.78
C ARG A 32 -13.29 28.85 4.81
N GLN A 33 -14.29 28.63 3.95
CA GLN A 33 -14.93 27.32 3.85
C GLN A 33 -14.04 26.26 3.19
N ILE A 34 -13.27 26.63 2.16
CA ILE A 34 -12.29 25.74 1.53
C ILE A 34 -11.14 25.43 2.49
N LEU A 35 -10.66 26.43 3.24
CA LEU A 35 -9.63 26.23 4.25
C LEU A 35 -10.15 25.33 5.38
N GLY A 36 -11.38 25.55 5.82
CA GLY A 36 -12.05 24.70 6.81
C GLY A 36 -12.21 23.25 6.34
N SER A 37 -12.64 23.04 5.09
CA SER A 37 -12.78 21.70 4.53
C SER A 37 -11.44 21.01 4.32
N LEU A 38 -10.41 21.72 3.89
CA LEU A 38 -9.04 21.21 3.79
C LEU A 38 -8.50 20.78 5.14
N ILE A 39 -8.68 21.60 6.19
CA ILE A 39 -8.27 21.25 7.56
C ILE A 39 -9.01 19.98 8.02
N TRP A 40 -10.30 19.84 7.71
CA TRP A 40 -11.10 18.67 8.07
C TRP A 40 -10.62 17.39 7.37
N VAL A 41 -10.29 17.46 6.09
CA VAL A 41 -9.76 16.31 5.33
C VAL A 41 -8.38 15.91 5.83
N VAL A 42 -7.51 16.88 6.13
CA VAL A 42 -6.18 16.62 6.70
C VAL A 42 -6.31 15.94 8.07
N PHE A 43 -7.24 16.42 8.91
CA PHE A 43 -7.52 15.81 10.22
C PHE A 43 -7.97 14.34 10.09
N LEU A 44 -8.83 14.01 9.13
CA LEU A 44 -9.28 12.64 8.86
C LEU A 44 -8.15 11.72 8.37
N MET A 45 -7.22 12.23 7.55
CA MET A 45 -6.10 11.47 7.01
C MET A 45 -5.02 11.18 8.06
N VAL A 46 -4.75 12.13 8.96
CA VAL A 46 -3.75 11.97 10.04
C VAL A 46 -4.24 11.00 11.13
N GLY A 47 -5.56 10.88 11.34
CA GLY A 47 -6.15 10.06 12.39
C GLY A 47 -6.26 8.56 12.09
N ASN A 48 -6.06 8.13 10.84
CA ASN A 48 -6.22 6.71 10.45
C ASN A 48 -4.95 6.15 9.82
N PRO A 49 -3.87 5.93 10.60
CA PRO A 49 -2.80 5.07 10.13
C PRO A 49 -3.39 3.68 9.87
N VAL A 50 -3.44 3.27 8.61
CA VAL A 50 -3.76 1.88 8.22
C VAL A 50 -2.60 1.01 8.71
N HIS A 51 -2.73 0.53 9.94
CA HIS A 51 -1.78 -0.42 10.49
C HIS A 51 -2.09 -1.81 9.93
N GLY A 52 -1.34 -2.21 8.89
CA GLY A 52 -1.23 -3.62 8.52
C GLY A 52 -0.51 -4.36 9.65
N ARG A 53 -1.25 -4.91 10.60
CA ARG A 53 -0.68 -5.77 11.65
C ARG A 53 -0.55 -7.16 11.07
N PHE A 54 0.67 -7.57 10.74
CA PHE A 54 0.96 -8.98 10.52
C PHE A 54 0.73 -9.70 11.84
N VAL A 55 -0.37 -10.46 11.92
CA VAL A 55 -0.58 -11.40 13.03
C VAL A 55 0.35 -12.56 12.74
N VAL A 56 1.52 -12.48 13.35
CA VAL A 56 2.54 -13.51 13.24
C VAL A 56 2.21 -14.59 14.25
N GLU A 57 1.87 -15.78 13.75
CA GLU A 57 1.81 -16.97 14.59
C GLU A 57 3.23 -17.51 14.76
N LYS A 58 3.59 -17.86 16.00
CA LYS A 58 4.81 -18.61 16.27
C LYS A 58 4.61 -20.02 15.73
N ASN A 59 5.40 -20.40 14.75
CA ASN A 59 5.41 -21.76 14.23
C ASN A 59 6.86 -22.27 14.19
N SER A 60 7.02 -23.56 13.92
CA SER A 60 8.30 -24.23 13.80
C SER A 60 8.67 -24.42 12.34
N LEU A 61 9.91 -24.07 11.97
CA LEU A 61 10.53 -24.42 10.70
C LEU A 61 11.56 -25.51 10.94
N ARG A 62 11.41 -26.66 10.28
CA ARG A 62 12.32 -27.81 10.44
C ARG A 62 13.28 -27.90 9.26
N VAL A 63 14.58 -27.86 9.54
CA VAL A 63 15.62 -28.15 8.55
C VAL A 63 15.89 -29.64 8.57
N THR A 64 15.76 -30.30 7.43
CA THR A 64 15.94 -31.76 7.30
C THR A 64 17.34 -32.16 6.85
N SER A 65 18.03 -31.28 6.12
CA SER A 65 19.35 -31.48 5.55
C SER A 65 20.01 -30.13 5.28
N PRO A 66 21.35 -30.01 5.38
CA PRO A 66 22.35 -31.02 5.75
C PRO A 66 22.42 -31.28 7.27
N ASP A 67 23.03 -32.40 7.68
CA ASP A 67 22.99 -32.89 9.08
C ASP A 67 23.50 -31.89 10.13
N TYR A 68 24.45 -31.02 9.78
CA TYR A 68 25.01 -30.02 10.70
C TYR A 68 24.07 -28.83 10.98
N LEU A 69 23.05 -28.61 10.15
CA LEU A 69 22.02 -27.57 10.32
C LEU A 69 20.65 -28.15 10.69
N LYS A 70 20.56 -29.48 10.75
CA LYS A 70 19.32 -30.22 10.96
C LYS A 70 18.80 -30.01 12.37
N ASP A 71 17.82 -29.12 12.49
CA ASP A 71 17.12 -28.87 13.74
C ASP A 71 15.74 -28.24 13.47
N VAL A 72 14.98 -28.01 14.55
CA VAL A 72 13.73 -27.27 14.56
C VAL A 72 13.99 -25.85 15.06
N TYR A 73 13.70 -24.87 14.21
CA TYR A 73 13.88 -23.45 14.49
C TYR A 73 12.54 -22.77 14.71
N GLU A 74 12.54 -21.74 15.55
CA GLU A 74 11.37 -20.87 15.69
C GLU A 74 11.26 -19.95 14.47
N CYS A 75 10.06 -19.82 13.93
CA CYS A 75 9.77 -18.90 12.85
C CYS A 75 8.46 -18.14 13.05
N ALA A 76 8.42 -16.98 12.41
CA ALA A 76 7.26 -16.13 12.29
C ALA A 76 6.54 -16.48 10.98
N ILE A 77 5.31 -17.02 11.04
CA ILE A 77 4.51 -17.25 9.84
C ILE A 77 3.43 -16.18 9.73
N GLY A 78 3.39 -15.53 8.57
CA GLY A 78 2.31 -14.62 8.23
C GLY A 78 1.03 -15.38 7.92
N ASN A 79 -0.12 -14.88 8.37
CA ASN A 79 -1.45 -15.40 8.09
C ASN A 79 -1.93 -15.17 6.64
N PHE A 80 -1.01 -14.92 5.70
CA PHE A 80 -1.27 -14.67 4.29
C PHE A 80 -0.56 -15.72 3.44
N GLY A 81 -1.19 -16.17 2.35
CA GLY A 81 -0.60 -17.18 1.47
C GLY A 81 -0.57 -18.61 2.03
N VAL A 82 -1.14 -18.83 3.21
CA VAL A 82 -1.33 -20.14 3.84
C VAL A 82 -2.81 -20.55 3.77
N PRO A 83 -3.13 -21.85 3.57
CA PRO A 83 -4.51 -22.33 3.61
C PRO A 83 -5.12 -22.20 5.01
N GLN A 84 -6.46 -22.12 5.10
CA GLN A 84 -7.19 -22.05 6.37
C GLN A 84 -7.20 -23.38 7.14
N TYR A 85 -6.76 -24.47 6.49
CA TYR A 85 -6.59 -25.77 7.10
C TYR A 85 -5.10 -26.05 7.32
N GLY A 86 -4.78 -26.81 8.35
CA GLY A 86 -3.39 -27.18 8.67
C GLY A 86 -2.74 -27.98 7.54
N GLY A 87 -1.44 -27.74 7.32
CA GLY A 87 -0.67 -28.44 6.30
C GLY A 87 0.84 -28.25 6.51
N THR A 88 1.63 -29.09 5.84
CA THR A 88 3.09 -28.97 5.81
C THR A 88 3.58 -28.88 4.37
N MET A 89 4.56 -28.02 4.13
CA MET A 89 5.21 -27.87 2.82
C MET A 89 6.68 -28.23 2.97
N VAL A 90 7.16 -29.16 2.15
CA VAL A 90 8.57 -29.59 2.12
C VAL A 90 9.17 -29.13 0.80
N GLY A 91 10.37 -28.57 0.86
CA GLY A 91 10.98 -27.89 -0.27
C GLY A 91 12.48 -27.69 -0.08
N ILE A 92 13.11 -27.10 -1.08
CA ILE A 92 14.54 -26.75 -1.07
C ILE A 92 14.71 -25.26 -0.81
N VAL A 93 15.79 -24.87 -0.14
CA VAL A 93 16.11 -23.45 0.09
C VAL A 93 17.08 -22.97 -0.99
N ALA A 94 16.77 -21.83 -1.61
CA ALA A 94 17.63 -21.16 -2.58
C ALA A 94 17.89 -19.72 -2.14
N TYR A 95 19.17 -19.32 -2.11
CA TYR A 95 19.57 -17.94 -1.88
C TYR A 95 19.93 -17.29 -3.22
N PRO A 96 19.29 -16.18 -3.62
CA PRO A 96 19.54 -15.57 -4.91
C PRO A 96 20.89 -14.84 -4.94
N HIS A 97 21.57 -14.92 -6.08
CA HIS A 97 22.86 -14.25 -6.29
C HIS A 97 22.72 -12.73 -6.49
N ALA A 98 21.54 -12.27 -6.93
CA ALA A 98 21.21 -10.86 -7.10
C ALA A 98 19.82 -10.57 -6.52
N ASN A 99 19.56 -9.32 -6.14
CA ASN A 99 18.29 -8.90 -5.52
C ASN A 99 17.94 -9.67 -4.23
N GLN A 100 18.92 -9.87 -3.36
CA GLN A 100 18.79 -10.61 -2.09
C GLN A 100 17.77 -10.02 -1.12
N LYS A 101 17.46 -8.72 -1.24
CA LYS A 101 16.43 -8.03 -0.45
C LYS A 101 15.03 -8.12 -1.07
N ALA A 102 14.88 -8.75 -2.24
CA ALA A 102 13.64 -8.82 -3.01
C ALA A 102 12.93 -7.46 -3.25
N CYS A 103 13.67 -6.34 -3.23
CA CYS A 103 13.07 -5.01 -3.42
C CYS A 103 12.81 -4.67 -4.90
N LYS A 104 13.38 -5.46 -5.83
CA LYS A 104 13.17 -5.34 -7.28
C LYS A 104 12.55 -6.63 -7.82
N THR A 105 12.12 -6.62 -9.07
CA THR A 105 11.63 -7.83 -9.75
C THR A 105 12.81 -8.78 -10.03
N PHE A 106 12.59 -10.08 -9.86
CA PHE A 106 13.62 -11.10 -10.17
C PHE A 106 13.82 -11.31 -11.68
N ASP A 107 12.84 -10.94 -12.51
CA ASP A 107 12.90 -11.00 -13.97
C ASP A 107 14.02 -10.10 -14.53
N ASP A 108 14.22 -8.92 -13.95
CA ASP A 108 15.28 -7.98 -14.37
C ASP A 108 16.68 -8.55 -14.13
N ALA A 109 16.81 -9.48 -13.18
CA ALA A 109 18.04 -10.19 -12.86
C ALA A 109 18.16 -11.53 -13.61
N GLY A 110 17.17 -11.90 -14.44
CA GLY A 110 17.13 -13.19 -15.14
C GLY A 110 16.97 -14.40 -14.21
N ILE A 111 16.41 -14.21 -13.01
CA ILE A 111 16.28 -15.28 -12.00
C ILE A 111 14.85 -15.81 -11.99
N SER A 112 14.70 -17.14 -12.08
CA SER A 112 13.40 -17.83 -11.96
C SER A 112 13.48 -18.95 -10.93
N PHE A 113 12.51 -18.97 -10.01
CA PHE A 113 12.37 -20.01 -8.98
C PHE A 113 11.29 -21.05 -9.33
N LYS A 114 10.83 -21.07 -10.59
CA LYS A 114 9.86 -22.06 -11.04
C LYS A 114 10.49 -23.44 -11.02
N THR A 115 9.88 -24.36 -10.29
CA THR A 115 10.34 -25.73 -10.19
C THR A 115 9.87 -26.55 -11.37
N LYS A 116 10.66 -27.56 -11.75
CA LYS A 116 10.25 -28.52 -12.78
C LYS A 116 9.07 -29.35 -12.24
N PRO A 117 8.13 -29.80 -13.10
CA PRO A 117 7.08 -30.72 -12.69
C PRO A 117 7.68 -31.96 -12.02
N GLY A 118 7.16 -32.33 -10.84
CA GLY A 118 7.69 -33.43 -10.02
C GLY A 118 8.88 -33.07 -9.12
N GLY A 119 9.39 -31.85 -9.19
CA GLY A 119 10.42 -31.35 -8.27
C GLY A 119 9.84 -30.78 -6.97
N LEU A 120 10.69 -30.70 -5.94
CA LEU A 120 10.35 -30.03 -4.69
C LEU A 120 10.16 -28.52 -4.89
N PRO A 121 9.18 -27.86 -4.23
CA PRO A 121 9.02 -26.42 -4.26
C PRO A 121 10.29 -25.71 -3.73
N THR A 122 10.54 -24.51 -4.24
CA THR A 122 11.70 -23.71 -3.82
C THR A 122 11.28 -22.62 -2.83
N PHE A 123 11.85 -22.67 -1.64
CA PHE A 123 11.82 -21.60 -0.65
C PHE A 123 12.95 -20.62 -0.93
N VAL A 124 12.63 -19.35 -1.18
CA VAL A 124 13.64 -18.33 -1.43
C VAL A 124 14.04 -17.68 -0.10
N LEU A 125 15.34 -17.75 0.23
CA LEU A 125 15.89 -17.05 1.38
C LEU A 125 16.19 -15.60 1.00
N ILE A 126 15.62 -14.65 1.74
CA ILE A 126 15.69 -13.21 1.46
C ILE A 126 16.21 -12.48 2.68
N ASP A 127 17.05 -11.47 2.45
CA ASP A 127 17.59 -10.62 3.49
C ASP A 127 16.61 -9.55 3.90
N ARG A 128 16.62 -9.25 5.21
CA ARG A 128 15.88 -8.12 5.74
C ARG A 128 16.47 -6.80 5.20
N GLY A 129 15.58 -5.89 4.82
CA GLY A 129 15.87 -4.58 4.22
C GLY A 129 16.97 -3.78 4.89
#